data_AF-A0A7I8CWP8-F1
#
_entry.id   AF-A0A7I8CWP8-F1
#
_cell.length_a   1.000
_cell.length_b   1.000
_cell.length_c   1.000
_cell.angle_alpha   90.00
_cell.angle_beta   90.00
_cell.angle_gamma   90.00
#
_symmetry.space_group_name_H-M   'P 1'
#
loop_
_entity.id
_entity.type
_entity.pdbx_description
1 polymer ?
#
loop_
_entity_poly.entity_id
_entity_poly.type
_entity_poly.pdbx_seq_one_letter_code
_entity_poly.pdbx_strand_id
1 'polypeptide(L)'
;MHTKRTIADPLHLAALYHAGYGVQWNSYREAATALATRFKMNIGFARIREAVAVSELPSEILAIFNQVGLVNRTARKLVKAAKTEGVSTLVARARIVDSSGKSRATLTAALVCGEVAFERSTRLYKPLLLAKTYSDGLKEGEWASAKEAAETLGIDRQTVAKAISIATLPREVLALFPDVGVNLGERLVHLTKIRGSEKMKALAIEASRTIPRLSQEELIGHFVGLARNKAKVNLRKSGGNLVLEYHLGQINEVAESKISLMAALLNAEIPTRPK
;
A
#
# COMPACT_ATOMS: atom_id res chain seq x y z
N MET A 1 -20.02 -12.55 -21.73
CA MET A 1 -19.26 -11.97 -20.59
C MET A 1 -18.06 -12.83 -20.12
N HIS A 2 -17.80 -14.02 -20.69
CA HIS A 2 -16.78 -14.96 -20.15
C HIS A 2 -15.32 -14.67 -20.55
N THR A 3 -15.06 -14.02 -21.68
CA THR A 3 -13.71 -13.79 -22.23
C THR A 3 -12.79 -12.95 -21.32
N LYS A 4 -13.31 -11.93 -20.62
CA LYS A 4 -12.49 -11.06 -19.75
C LYS A 4 -11.93 -11.78 -18.52
N ARG A 5 -12.67 -12.75 -17.97
CA ARG A 5 -12.26 -13.50 -16.76
C ARG A 5 -11.17 -14.53 -17.10
N THR A 6 -11.31 -15.22 -18.24
CA THR A 6 -10.33 -16.18 -18.78
C THR A 6 -8.99 -15.52 -19.10
N ILE A 7 -8.99 -14.26 -19.52
CA ILE A 7 -7.76 -13.49 -19.79
C ILE A 7 -7.03 -13.13 -18.49
N ALA A 8 -7.76 -12.84 -17.41
CA ALA A 8 -7.17 -12.35 -16.17
C ALA A 8 -6.51 -13.45 -15.33
N ASP A 9 -7.03 -14.68 -15.42
CA ASP A 9 -6.52 -15.85 -14.72
C ASP A 9 -5.44 -16.59 -15.56
N PRO A 10 -4.18 -16.59 -15.11
CA PRO A 10 -3.09 -17.26 -15.83
C PRO A 10 -3.28 -18.78 -15.93
N LEU A 11 -3.92 -19.46 -14.96
CA LEU A 11 -4.08 -20.93 -15.02
C LEU A 11 -5.07 -21.35 -16.10
N HIS A 12 -6.16 -20.60 -16.24
CA HIS A 12 -7.12 -20.80 -17.33
C HIS A 12 -6.49 -20.53 -18.71
N LEU A 13 -5.63 -19.52 -18.82
CA LEU A 13 -4.92 -19.23 -20.06
C LEU A 13 -3.92 -20.34 -20.43
N ALA A 14 -3.24 -20.92 -19.44
CA ALA A 14 -2.34 -22.06 -19.65
C ALA A 14 -3.12 -23.31 -20.11
N ALA A 15 -4.23 -23.62 -19.45
CA ALA A 15 -5.11 -24.72 -19.84
C ALA A 15 -5.60 -24.56 -21.29
N LEU A 16 -6.00 -23.35 -21.67
CA LEU A 16 -6.39 -23.03 -23.04
C LEU A 16 -5.25 -23.29 -24.03
N TYR A 17 -4.02 -22.88 -23.69
CA TYR A 17 -2.85 -23.13 -24.53
C TYR A 17 -2.58 -24.63 -24.71
N HIS A 18 -2.57 -25.41 -23.63
CA HIS A 18 -2.31 -26.84 -23.68
C HIS A 18 -3.39 -27.59 -24.48
N ALA A 19 -4.66 -27.19 -24.38
CA ALA A 19 -5.76 -27.82 -25.11
C ALA A 19 -5.66 -27.67 -26.64
N GLY A 20 -5.03 -26.60 -27.14
CA GLY A 20 -4.82 -26.40 -28.57
C GLY A 20 -3.41 -26.75 -29.06
N TYR A 21 -2.48 -27.09 -28.17
CA TYR A 21 -1.12 -27.43 -28.55
C TYR A 21 -1.07 -28.77 -29.32
N GLY A 22 -0.39 -28.80 -30.46
CA GLY A 22 -0.31 -29.97 -31.34
C GLY A 22 -1.50 -30.15 -32.29
N VAL A 23 -2.57 -29.37 -32.12
CA VAL A 23 -3.78 -29.43 -32.97
C VAL A 23 -4.03 -28.10 -33.67
N GLN A 24 -4.11 -27.02 -32.90
CA GLN A 24 -4.44 -25.68 -33.40
C GLN A 24 -3.21 -24.78 -33.51
N TRP A 25 -2.13 -25.09 -32.79
CA TRP A 25 -0.84 -24.40 -32.82
C TRP A 25 0.28 -25.30 -32.30
N ASN A 26 1.50 -25.03 -32.74
CA ASN A 26 2.72 -25.74 -32.29
C ASN A 26 3.71 -24.83 -31.56
N SER A 27 3.43 -23.52 -31.49
CA SER A 27 4.28 -22.55 -30.82
C SER A 27 3.45 -21.49 -30.07
N TYR A 28 4.07 -20.82 -29.10
CA TYR A 28 3.43 -19.71 -28.38
C TYR A 28 3.01 -18.56 -29.30
N ARG A 29 3.77 -18.35 -30.39
CA ARG A 29 3.48 -17.30 -31.38
C ARG A 29 2.27 -17.68 -32.22
N GLU A 30 2.19 -18.91 -32.69
CA GLU A 30 0.99 -19.42 -33.39
C GLU A 30 -0.24 -19.39 -32.50
N ALA A 31 -0.11 -19.77 -31.23
CA ALA A 31 -1.20 -19.70 -30.26
C ALA A 31 -1.71 -18.25 -30.10
N ALA A 32 -0.81 -17.27 -29.94
CA ALA A 32 -1.19 -15.86 -29.85
C ALA A 32 -1.94 -15.37 -31.10
N THR A 33 -1.45 -15.73 -32.29
CA THR A 33 -2.08 -15.38 -33.56
C THR A 33 -3.46 -16.04 -33.70
N ALA A 34 -3.58 -17.33 -33.38
CA ALA A 34 -4.83 -18.07 -33.45
C ALA A 34 -5.87 -17.53 -32.45
N LEU A 35 -5.45 -17.23 -31.22
CA LEU A 35 -6.31 -16.63 -30.18
C LEU A 35 -6.79 -15.23 -30.59
N ALA A 36 -5.94 -14.42 -31.20
CA ALA A 36 -6.31 -13.09 -31.69
C ALA A 36 -7.29 -13.15 -32.88
N THR A 37 -7.03 -14.02 -33.86
CA THR A 37 -7.78 -14.06 -35.13
C THR A 37 -9.08 -14.85 -35.02
N ARG A 38 -9.06 -16.04 -34.41
CA ARG A 38 -10.21 -16.95 -34.36
C ARG A 38 -11.13 -16.67 -33.18
N PHE A 39 -10.54 -16.30 -32.04
CA PHE A 39 -11.26 -16.14 -30.77
C PHE A 39 -11.40 -14.68 -30.34
N LYS A 40 -10.88 -13.73 -31.13
CA LYS A 40 -10.85 -12.28 -30.83
C LYS A 40 -10.27 -11.97 -29.44
N MET A 41 -9.33 -12.79 -28.98
CA MET A 41 -8.62 -12.64 -27.71
C MET A 41 -7.25 -12.02 -27.97
N ASN A 42 -7.08 -10.73 -27.70
CA ASN A 42 -5.82 -10.04 -27.91
C ASN A 42 -4.82 -10.35 -26.78
N ILE A 43 -4.16 -11.51 -26.87
CA ILE A 43 -3.22 -12.04 -25.88
C ILE A 43 -1.87 -12.24 -26.58
N GLY A 44 -0.84 -11.50 -26.15
CA GLY A 44 0.51 -11.66 -26.69
C GLY A 44 1.20 -12.96 -26.26
N PHE A 45 2.11 -13.48 -27.09
CA PHE A 45 2.82 -14.74 -26.83
C PHE A 45 3.58 -14.76 -25.49
N ALA A 46 4.14 -13.62 -25.07
CA ALA A 46 4.86 -13.52 -23.79
C ALA A 46 3.96 -13.83 -22.60
N ARG A 47 2.69 -13.42 -22.68
CA ARG A 47 1.68 -13.68 -21.66
C ARG A 47 1.25 -15.14 -21.62
N ILE A 48 1.17 -15.79 -22.78
CA ILE A 48 0.89 -17.24 -22.87
C ILE A 48 2.05 -18.02 -22.26
N ARG A 49 3.29 -17.69 -22.62
CA ARG A 49 4.49 -18.31 -22.04
C ARG A 49 4.56 -18.13 -20.53
N GLU A 50 4.24 -16.94 -20.02
CA GLU A 50 4.15 -16.68 -18.58
C GLU A 50 3.08 -17.54 -17.91
N ALA A 51 1.89 -17.64 -18.51
CA ALA A 51 0.81 -18.49 -17.99
C ALA A 51 1.23 -19.97 -17.89
N VAL A 52 1.88 -20.50 -18.93
CA VAL A 52 2.38 -21.88 -18.95
C VAL A 52 3.46 -22.10 -17.90
N ALA A 53 4.42 -21.19 -17.78
CA ALA A 53 5.45 -21.28 -16.74
C ALA A 53 4.88 -21.25 -15.31
N VAL A 54 3.71 -20.62 -15.13
CA VAL A 54 3.01 -20.59 -13.84
C VAL A 54 2.26 -21.90 -13.59
N SER A 55 1.64 -22.51 -14.61
CA SER A 55 0.97 -23.81 -14.45
C SER A 55 1.93 -24.96 -14.18
N GLU A 56 3.20 -24.81 -14.54
CA GLU A 56 4.27 -25.76 -14.23
C GLU A 56 4.78 -25.68 -12.79
N LEU A 57 4.35 -24.67 -12.01
CA LEU A 57 4.72 -24.58 -10.60
C LEU A 57 4.08 -25.73 -9.80
N PRO A 58 4.78 -26.28 -8.79
CA PRO A 58 4.23 -27.31 -7.92
C PRO A 58 2.87 -26.95 -7.32
N SER A 59 2.01 -27.96 -7.23
CA SER A 59 0.62 -27.82 -6.75
C SER A 59 0.54 -27.19 -5.37
N GLU A 60 1.52 -27.42 -4.50
CA GLU A 60 1.62 -26.85 -3.16
C GLU A 60 1.70 -25.32 -3.19
N ILE A 61 2.40 -24.75 -4.17
CA ILE A 61 2.50 -23.29 -4.34
C ILE A 61 1.18 -22.73 -4.88
N LEU A 62 0.56 -23.43 -5.83
CA LEU A 62 -0.68 -22.98 -6.46
C LEU A 62 -1.87 -23.07 -5.49
N ALA A 63 -1.92 -24.11 -4.65
CA ALA A 63 -3.00 -24.37 -3.71
C ALA A 63 -3.22 -23.23 -2.71
N ILE A 64 -2.16 -22.52 -2.33
CA ILE A 64 -2.21 -21.35 -1.45
C ILE A 64 -3.12 -20.25 -2.01
N PHE A 65 -3.22 -20.15 -3.33
CA PHE A 65 -4.01 -19.11 -3.99
C PHE A 65 -5.43 -19.57 -4.35
N ASN A 66 -5.87 -20.77 -3.98
CA ASN A 66 -7.19 -21.29 -4.36
C ASN A 66 -8.35 -20.39 -3.91
N GLN A 67 -8.28 -19.85 -2.68
CA GLN A 67 -9.35 -19.00 -2.14
C GLN A 67 -9.31 -17.57 -2.72
N VAL A 68 -8.12 -17.01 -2.87
CA VAL A 68 -7.94 -15.60 -3.28
C VAL A 68 -7.79 -15.42 -4.79
N GLY A 69 -7.58 -16.49 -5.55
CA GLY A 69 -7.29 -16.49 -6.97
C GLY A 69 -5.90 -15.98 -7.32
N LEU A 70 -5.34 -16.47 -8.42
CA LEU A 70 -4.07 -16.04 -8.96
C LEU A 70 -4.27 -14.97 -10.04
N VAL A 71 -3.45 -13.91 -10.02
CA VAL A 71 -3.46 -12.86 -11.05
C VAL A 71 -2.09 -12.72 -11.68
N ASN A 72 -2.03 -12.24 -12.92
CA ASN A 72 -0.79 -12.13 -13.70
C ASN A 72 0.39 -11.46 -12.96
N ARG A 73 0.12 -10.41 -12.18
CA ARG A 73 1.17 -9.73 -11.40
C ARG A 73 1.77 -10.64 -10.33
N THR A 74 0.94 -11.42 -9.64
CA THR A 74 1.38 -12.41 -8.65
C THR A 74 2.11 -13.55 -9.32
N ALA A 75 1.55 -14.06 -10.42
CA ALA A 75 2.10 -15.16 -11.20
C ALA A 75 3.53 -14.85 -11.69
N ARG A 76 3.76 -13.65 -12.22
CA ARG A 76 5.11 -13.17 -12.61
C ARG A 76 6.09 -13.12 -11.44
N LYS A 77 5.64 -12.71 -10.26
CA LYS A 77 6.49 -12.69 -9.06
C LYS A 77 6.89 -14.09 -8.63
N LEU A 78 5.95 -15.05 -8.67
CA LEU A 78 6.22 -16.45 -8.31
C LEU A 78 7.21 -17.09 -9.28
N VAL A 79 7.03 -16.94 -10.59
CA VAL A 79 7.98 -17.48 -11.59
C VAL A 79 9.36 -16.85 -11.43
N LYS A 80 9.43 -15.54 -11.18
CA LYS A 80 10.71 -14.86 -10.92
C LYS A 80 11.38 -15.43 -9.68
N ALA A 81 10.64 -15.57 -8.57
CA ALA A 81 11.15 -16.11 -7.32
C ALA A 81 11.59 -17.57 -7.45
N ALA A 82 10.82 -18.41 -8.17
CA ALA A 82 11.19 -19.79 -8.48
C ALA A 82 12.52 -19.87 -9.24
N LYS A 83 12.77 -18.94 -10.16
CA LYS A 83 14.02 -18.85 -10.91
C LYS A 83 15.20 -18.35 -10.05
N THR A 84 14.97 -17.44 -9.10
CA THR A 84 16.04 -16.84 -8.31
C THR A 84 16.39 -17.65 -7.06
N GLU A 85 15.40 -18.22 -6.39
CA GLU A 85 15.54 -18.87 -5.08
C GLU A 85 15.38 -20.39 -5.14
N GLY A 86 14.97 -20.92 -6.29
CA GLY A 86 14.72 -22.33 -6.51
C GLY A 86 13.31 -22.77 -6.13
N VAL A 87 12.73 -23.66 -6.94
CA VAL A 87 11.38 -24.18 -6.75
C VAL A 87 11.22 -24.91 -5.41
N SER A 88 12.23 -25.68 -4.98
CA SER A 88 12.23 -26.40 -3.71
C SER A 88 12.07 -25.47 -2.49
N THR A 89 12.75 -24.33 -2.50
CA THR A 89 12.64 -23.30 -1.46
C THR A 89 11.22 -22.74 -1.36
N LEU A 90 10.59 -22.47 -2.50
CA LEU A 90 9.22 -21.97 -2.53
C LEU A 90 8.22 -23.03 -2.05
N VAL A 91 8.43 -24.31 -2.38
CA VAL A 91 7.59 -25.42 -1.88
C VAL A 91 7.73 -25.57 -0.35
N ALA A 92 8.96 -25.48 0.18
CA ALA A 92 9.17 -25.55 1.62
C ALA A 92 8.43 -24.42 2.36
N ARG A 93 8.48 -23.20 1.82
CA ARG A 93 7.71 -22.06 2.35
C ARG A 93 6.21 -22.28 2.19
N ALA A 94 5.77 -22.81 1.06
CA ALA A 94 4.37 -23.06 0.79
C ALA A 94 3.72 -24.00 1.81
N ARG A 95 4.46 -25.01 2.29
CA ARG A 95 3.97 -25.97 3.30
C ARG A 95 3.74 -25.36 4.69
N ILE A 96 4.40 -24.25 5.01
CA ILE A 96 4.33 -23.61 6.33
C ILE A 96 3.29 -22.48 6.33
N VAL A 97 3.06 -21.85 5.18
CA VAL A 97 2.16 -20.71 5.06
C VAL A 97 0.70 -21.12 5.25
N ASP A 98 0.08 -20.67 6.35
CA ASP A 98 -1.38 -20.71 6.49
C ASP A 98 -2.03 -19.76 5.47
N SER A 99 -2.93 -20.28 4.63
CA SER A 99 -3.62 -19.52 3.58
C SER A 99 -4.92 -18.86 4.06
N SER A 100 -5.45 -19.28 5.22
CA SER A 100 -6.76 -18.87 5.71
C SER A 100 -6.81 -17.38 6.05
N GLY A 101 -7.78 -16.66 5.48
CA GLY A 101 -8.03 -15.24 5.77
C GLY A 101 -6.94 -14.26 5.33
N LYS A 102 -5.84 -14.73 4.71
CA LYS A 102 -4.72 -13.88 4.27
C LYS A 102 -4.99 -13.32 2.87
N SER A 103 -4.59 -12.06 2.66
CA SER A 103 -4.71 -11.42 1.34
C SER A 103 -3.74 -12.03 0.33
N ARG A 104 -4.06 -11.94 -0.97
CA ARG A 104 -3.14 -12.36 -2.05
C ARG A 104 -1.75 -11.74 -1.93
N ALA A 105 -1.66 -10.46 -1.55
CA ALA A 105 -0.38 -9.77 -1.39
C ALA A 105 0.43 -10.38 -0.24
N THR A 106 -0.23 -10.68 0.87
CA THR A 106 0.32 -11.37 2.05
C THR A 106 0.89 -12.74 1.66
N LEU A 107 0.10 -13.56 0.98
CA LEU A 107 0.51 -14.90 0.55
C LEU A 107 1.68 -14.87 -0.44
N THR A 108 1.64 -13.93 -1.39
CA THR A 108 2.74 -13.73 -2.35
C THR A 108 4.04 -13.36 -1.63
N ALA A 109 3.97 -12.48 -0.65
CA ALA A 109 5.15 -12.00 0.06
C ALA A 109 5.69 -13.06 1.05
N ALA A 110 4.82 -13.84 1.70
CA ALA A 110 5.23 -14.97 2.52
C ALA A 110 5.99 -16.04 1.70
N LEU A 111 5.58 -16.29 0.46
CA LEU A 111 6.27 -17.22 -0.44
C LEU A 111 7.58 -16.67 -1.00
N VAL A 112 7.58 -15.41 -1.46
CA VAL A 112 8.74 -14.79 -2.12
C VAL A 112 9.80 -14.34 -1.12
N CYS A 113 9.42 -13.91 0.08
CA CYS A 113 10.35 -13.41 1.08
C CYS A 113 10.56 -14.39 2.26
N GLY A 114 9.62 -15.32 2.50
CA GLY A 114 9.56 -16.15 3.72
C GLY A 114 8.69 -15.51 4.80
N GLU A 115 8.03 -16.30 5.67
CA GLU A 115 7.11 -15.78 6.70
C GLU A 115 7.81 -14.88 7.72
N VAL A 116 9.01 -15.26 8.19
CA VAL A 116 9.80 -14.44 9.13
C VAL A 116 10.21 -13.11 8.49
N ALA A 117 10.60 -13.14 7.21
CA ALA A 117 10.92 -11.92 6.48
C ALA A 117 9.68 -11.10 6.13
N PHE A 118 8.50 -11.72 6.00
CA PHE A 118 7.24 -11.03 5.73
C PHE A 118 6.73 -10.31 6.98
N GLU A 119 6.73 -10.95 8.15
CA GLU A 119 6.43 -10.29 9.42
C GLU A 119 7.41 -9.17 9.70
N ARG A 120 8.71 -9.39 9.45
CA ARG A 120 9.70 -8.31 9.48
C ARG A 120 9.33 -7.23 8.46
N SER A 121 9.05 -7.54 7.21
CA SER A 121 8.73 -6.54 6.17
C SER A 121 7.53 -5.67 6.55
N THR A 122 6.44 -6.28 7.03
CA THR A 122 5.22 -5.56 7.42
C THR A 122 5.44 -4.68 8.64
N ARG A 123 6.27 -5.13 9.60
CA ARG A 123 6.76 -4.33 10.73
C ARG A 123 7.65 -3.17 10.26
N LEU A 124 8.55 -3.42 9.31
CA LEU A 124 9.48 -2.43 8.74
C LEU A 124 8.76 -1.38 7.88
N TYR A 125 7.53 -1.65 7.41
CA TYR A 125 6.70 -0.65 6.71
C TYR A 125 5.89 0.26 7.64
N LYS A 126 5.82 -0.03 8.96
CA LYS A 126 5.25 0.89 9.95
C LYS A 126 6.34 1.83 10.48
N PRO A 127 6.32 3.14 10.15
CA PRO A 127 7.40 4.08 10.48
C PRO A 127 7.72 4.15 11.98
N LEU A 128 6.69 4.21 12.83
CA LEU A 128 6.90 4.31 14.28
C LEU A 128 7.49 3.03 14.88
N LEU A 129 7.10 1.88 14.35
CA LEU A 129 7.65 0.60 14.78
C LEU A 129 9.10 0.46 14.32
N LEU A 130 9.40 0.80 13.06
CA LEU A 130 10.76 0.80 12.52
C LEU A 130 11.68 1.74 13.31
N ALA A 131 11.20 2.94 13.66
CA ALA A 131 11.97 3.88 14.47
C ALA A 131 12.22 3.36 15.90
N LYS A 132 11.22 2.69 16.50
CA LYS A 132 11.40 2.03 17.80
C LYS A 132 12.41 0.90 17.72
N THR A 133 12.26 0.00 16.74
CA THR A 133 13.22 -1.07 16.48
C THR A 133 14.63 -0.50 16.35
N TYR A 134 14.82 0.51 15.50
CA TYR A 134 16.10 1.22 15.36
C TYR A 134 16.64 1.77 16.69
N SER A 135 15.79 2.41 17.50
CA SER A 135 16.21 2.95 18.79
C SER A 135 16.58 1.88 19.81
N ASP A 136 15.91 0.73 19.79
CA ASP A 136 16.15 -0.36 20.73
C ASP A 136 17.48 -1.07 20.37
N GLY A 137 17.69 -1.43 19.10
CA GLY A 137 18.97 -2.02 18.68
C GLY A 137 20.17 -1.05 18.79
N LEU A 138 19.95 0.27 18.80
CA LEU A 138 21.02 1.24 19.08
C LEU A 138 21.44 1.20 20.56
N LYS A 139 20.49 0.94 21.46
CA LYS A 139 20.77 0.79 22.91
C LYS A 139 21.39 -0.57 23.22
N GLU A 140 20.97 -1.60 22.51
CA GLU A 140 21.44 -2.97 22.67
C GLU A 140 22.79 -3.21 21.95
N GLY A 141 23.25 -2.26 21.16
CA GLY A 141 24.52 -2.36 20.42
C GLY A 141 24.44 -3.26 19.18
N GLU A 142 23.24 -3.60 18.72
CA GLU A 142 23.01 -4.38 17.50
C GLU A 142 23.43 -3.63 16.23
N TRP A 143 23.45 -2.30 16.30
CA TRP A 143 24.01 -1.42 15.27
C TRP A 143 24.57 -0.15 15.87
N ALA A 144 25.61 0.41 15.24
CA ALA A 144 26.21 1.69 15.59
C ALA A 144 25.65 2.85 14.75
N SER A 145 24.97 2.56 13.63
CA SER A 145 24.46 3.60 12.73
C SER A 145 23.19 3.20 11.97
N ALA A 146 22.46 4.21 11.48
CA ALA A 146 21.32 3.98 10.58
C ALA A 146 21.69 3.28 9.26
N LYS A 147 22.96 3.35 8.84
CA LYS A 147 23.43 2.64 7.65
C LYS A 147 23.53 1.14 7.94
N GLU A 148 24.17 0.80 9.05
CA GLU A 148 24.34 -0.58 9.50
C GLU A 148 22.98 -1.23 9.82
N ALA A 149 22.09 -0.50 10.49
CA ALA A 149 20.72 -0.95 10.70
C ALA A 149 19.98 -1.23 9.38
N ALA A 150 20.14 -0.37 8.37
CA ALA A 150 19.51 -0.55 7.07
C ALA A 150 20.05 -1.78 6.32
N GLU A 151 21.37 -2.01 6.36
CA GLU A 151 22.03 -3.17 5.78
C GLU A 151 21.58 -4.48 6.45
N THR A 152 21.59 -4.52 7.79
CA THR A 152 21.14 -5.69 8.58
C THR A 152 19.65 -5.98 8.40
N LEU A 153 18.82 -4.95 8.29
CA LEU A 153 17.38 -5.08 8.08
C LEU A 153 16.99 -5.29 6.61
N GLY A 154 17.94 -5.20 5.67
CA GLY A 154 17.71 -5.37 4.24
C GLY A 154 16.80 -4.30 3.63
N ILE A 155 16.82 -3.08 4.19
CA ILE A 155 15.99 -1.94 3.74
C ILE A 155 16.86 -0.77 3.31
N ASP A 156 16.28 0.16 2.55
CA ASP A 156 16.99 1.35 2.15
C ASP A 156 17.23 2.31 3.33
N ARG A 157 18.43 2.90 3.39
CA ARG A 157 18.83 3.85 4.45
C ARG A 157 17.87 5.03 4.57
N GLN A 158 17.30 5.50 3.45
CA GLN A 158 16.33 6.59 3.47
C GLN A 158 15.05 6.18 4.21
N THR A 159 14.67 4.90 4.17
CA THR A 159 13.49 4.37 4.87
C THR A 159 13.68 4.48 6.39
N VAL A 160 14.86 4.13 6.90
CA VAL A 160 15.22 4.29 8.32
C VAL A 160 15.23 5.77 8.70
N ALA A 161 15.85 6.63 7.90
CA ALA A 161 15.91 8.08 8.17
C ALA A 161 14.51 8.73 8.20
N LYS A 162 13.61 8.31 7.30
CA LYS A 162 12.21 8.77 7.28
C LYS A 162 11.46 8.31 8.53
N ALA A 163 11.61 7.06 8.92
CA ALA A 163 11.00 6.53 10.14
C ALA A 163 11.43 7.29 11.38
N ILE A 164 12.75 7.55 11.53
CA ILE A 164 13.29 8.38 12.62
C ILE A 164 12.67 9.78 12.58
N SER A 165 12.64 10.42 11.42
CA SER A 165 12.08 11.77 11.27
C SER A 165 10.60 11.82 11.69
N ILE A 166 9.82 10.80 11.34
CA ILE A 166 8.40 10.70 11.74
C ILE A 166 8.28 10.50 13.25
N ALA A 167 9.14 9.68 13.86
CA ALA A 167 9.13 9.45 15.30
C ALA A 167 9.54 10.68 16.12
N THR A 168 10.28 11.64 15.54
CA THR A 168 10.63 12.92 16.19
C THR A 168 9.49 13.95 16.19
N LEU A 169 8.34 13.65 15.58
CA LEU A 169 7.18 14.53 15.66
C LEU A 169 6.71 14.71 17.13
N PRO A 170 6.11 15.86 17.48
CA PRO A 170 5.55 16.05 18.82
C PRO A 170 4.61 14.92 19.21
N ARG A 171 4.69 14.48 20.47
CA ARG A 171 3.92 13.33 20.97
C ARG A 171 2.41 13.53 20.79
N GLU A 172 1.94 14.76 20.93
CA GLU A 172 0.55 15.15 20.75
C GLU A 172 0.10 14.98 19.28
N VAL A 173 0.99 15.24 18.32
CA VAL A 173 0.74 14.97 16.90
C VAL A 173 0.68 13.47 16.66
N LEU A 174 1.63 12.69 17.21
CA LEU A 174 1.62 11.24 17.05
C LEU A 174 0.40 10.57 17.72
N ALA A 175 -0.09 11.13 18.82
CA ALA A 175 -1.29 10.63 19.51
C ALA A 175 -2.57 10.78 18.66
N LEU A 176 -2.61 11.74 17.73
CA LEU A 176 -3.71 11.88 16.77
C LEU A 176 -3.61 10.86 15.62
N PHE A 177 -2.43 10.28 15.38
CA PHE A 177 -2.16 9.37 14.26
C PHE A 177 -1.39 8.11 14.70
N PRO A 178 -2.01 7.21 15.49
CA PRO A 178 -1.33 6.03 16.05
C PRO A 178 -0.81 5.04 14.99
N ASP A 179 -1.49 4.93 13.85
CA ASP A 179 -1.07 4.11 12.70
C ASP A 179 -0.60 4.98 11.52
N VAL A 180 0.25 5.99 11.78
CA VAL A 180 0.77 6.87 10.73
C VAL A 180 1.62 6.11 9.72
N GLY A 181 1.16 6.05 8.46
CA GLY A 181 1.95 5.52 7.35
C GLY A 181 3.00 6.50 6.85
N VAL A 182 3.99 6.02 6.07
CA VAL A 182 5.16 6.80 5.59
C VAL A 182 4.73 8.13 4.94
N ASN A 183 3.84 8.09 3.94
CA ASN A 183 3.45 9.29 3.19
C ASN A 183 2.77 10.35 4.06
N LEU A 184 1.92 9.93 5.01
CA LEU A 184 1.26 10.87 5.91
C LEU A 184 2.26 11.45 6.92
N GLY A 185 3.14 10.60 7.47
CA GLY A 185 4.19 11.00 8.38
C GLY A 185 5.15 12.01 7.77
N GLU A 186 5.59 11.82 6.52
CA GLU A 186 6.45 12.78 5.82
C GLU A 186 5.78 14.15 5.66
N ARG A 187 4.48 14.17 5.36
CA ARG A 187 3.71 15.42 5.29
C ARG A 187 3.65 16.13 6.64
N LEU A 188 3.45 15.37 7.73
CA LEU A 188 3.46 15.93 9.08
C LEU A 188 4.85 16.47 9.47
N VAL A 189 5.93 15.76 9.10
CA VAL A 189 7.31 16.24 9.30
C VAL A 189 7.54 17.53 8.53
N HIS A 190 7.10 17.61 7.27
CA HIS A 190 7.23 18.82 6.47
C HIS A 190 6.44 19.99 7.08
N LEU A 191 5.20 19.76 7.51
CA LEU A 191 4.38 20.77 8.19
C LEU A 191 5.03 21.25 9.49
N THR A 192 5.65 20.35 10.24
CA THR A 192 6.36 20.67 11.48
C THR A 192 7.61 21.50 11.22
N LYS A 193 8.34 21.23 10.12
CA LYS A 193 9.46 22.08 9.68
C LYS A 193 9.00 23.48 9.27
N ILE A 194 7.81 23.62 8.65
CA ILE A 194 7.27 24.92 8.21
C ILE A 194 6.76 25.75 9.39
N ARG A 195 6.03 25.13 10.32
CA ARG A 195 5.31 25.82 11.41
C ARG A 195 6.12 25.90 12.71
N GLY A 196 7.08 25.01 12.91
CA GLY A 196 7.81 24.83 14.16
C GLY A 196 7.13 23.84 15.10
N SER A 197 7.94 23.16 15.92
CA SER A 197 7.50 22.08 16.81
C SER A 197 6.44 22.53 17.83
N GLU A 198 6.69 23.64 18.53
CA GLU A 198 5.77 24.16 19.56
C GLU A 198 4.41 24.57 19.01
N LYS A 199 4.39 25.20 17.82
CA LYS A 199 3.12 25.56 17.16
C LYS A 199 2.36 24.31 16.71
N MET A 200 3.06 23.29 16.21
CA MET A 200 2.42 22.01 15.86
C MET A 200 1.86 21.28 17.08
N LYS A 201 2.57 21.34 18.21
CA LYS A 201 2.10 20.79 19.49
C LYS A 201 0.81 21.48 19.95
N ALA A 202 0.81 22.82 20.00
CA ALA A 202 -0.37 23.58 20.39
C ALA A 202 -1.58 23.28 19.50
N LEU A 203 -1.38 23.22 18.18
CA LEU A 203 -2.42 22.87 17.21
C LEU A 203 -2.91 21.42 17.37
N ALA A 204 -2.03 20.48 17.72
CA ALA A 204 -2.44 19.10 17.98
C ALA A 204 -3.27 18.98 19.27
N ILE A 205 -2.93 19.73 20.31
CA ILE A 205 -3.71 19.80 21.55
C ILE A 205 -5.09 20.40 21.26
N GLU A 206 -5.15 21.51 20.54
CA GLU A 206 -6.41 22.12 20.12
C GLU A 206 -7.23 21.16 19.26
N ALA A 207 -6.62 20.53 18.25
CA ALA A 207 -7.27 19.55 17.40
C ALA A 207 -7.78 18.34 18.19
N SER A 208 -7.06 17.87 19.22
CA SER A 208 -7.52 16.78 20.09
C SER A 208 -8.75 17.14 20.92
N ARG A 209 -8.98 18.44 21.17
CA ARG A 209 -10.18 18.96 21.83
C ARG A 209 -11.34 19.17 20.86
N THR A 210 -11.03 19.51 19.60
CA THR A 210 -12.02 19.88 18.58
C THR A 210 -12.45 18.71 17.70
N ILE A 211 -11.62 17.69 17.51
CA ILE A 211 -11.95 16.50 16.71
C ILE A 211 -12.62 15.47 17.63
N PRO A 212 -13.93 15.21 17.49
CA PRO A 212 -14.58 14.12 18.22
C PRO A 212 -13.95 12.81 17.76
N ARG A 213 -13.40 12.04 18.71
CA ARG A 213 -13.09 10.63 18.44
C ARG A 213 -14.43 9.94 18.20
N LEU A 214 -14.77 9.70 16.94
CA LEU A 214 -16.05 9.11 16.55
C LEU A 214 -16.31 7.86 17.41
N SER A 215 -17.37 7.90 18.19
CA SER A 215 -17.87 6.79 18.99
C SER A 215 -18.30 5.62 18.09
N GLN A 216 -18.48 4.43 18.66
CA GLN A 216 -18.97 3.27 17.89
C GLN A 216 -20.33 3.54 17.23
N GLU A 217 -21.19 4.37 17.82
CA GLU A 217 -22.48 4.79 17.25
C GLU A 217 -22.33 5.75 16.07
N GLU A 218 -21.34 6.65 16.11
CA GLU A 218 -21.02 7.52 14.97
C GLU A 218 -20.35 6.74 13.82
N LEU A 219 -19.61 5.66 14.13
CA LEU A 219 -19.12 4.67 13.16
C LEU A 219 -20.27 3.93 12.47
N ILE A 220 -21.33 3.61 13.22
CA ILE A 220 -22.57 3.03 12.66
C ILE A 220 -23.26 4.05 11.75
N GLY A 221 -23.39 5.32 12.16
CA GLY A 221 -23.86 6.41 11.27
C GLY A 221 -23.01 6.57 10.00
N HIS A 222 -21.71 6.30 10.10
CA HIS A 222 -20.78 6.32 8.97
C HIS A 222 -20.96 5.12 8.01
N PHE A 223 -21.37 3.94 8.52
CA PHE A 223 -21.72 2.77 7.71
C PHE A 223 -23.10 2.90 7.05
N VAL A 224 -24.01 3.66 7.65
CA VAL A 224 -25.34 3.98 7.10
C VAL A 224 -25.29 5.16 6.10
N GLY A 225 -24.10 5.73 5.85
CA GLY A 225 -23.86 6.69 4.77
C GLY A 225 -24.07 8.16 5.13
N LEU A 226 -24.09 8.53 6.41
CA LEU A 226 -24.44 9.88 6.87
C LEU A 226 -23.26 10.85 7.06
N ALA A 227 -22.01 10.47 6.78
CA ALA A 227 -20.81 11.35 6.79
C ALA A 227 -19.63 10.62 6.11
N ARG A 228 -18.63 11.17 5.40
CA ARG A 228 -18.08 12.51 5.08
C ARG A 228 -17.32 12.42 3.73
N ASN A 229 -17.22 13.53 2.99
CA ASN A 229 -16.39 13.63 1.77
C ASN A 229 -14.88 13.56 2.08
N LYS A 230 -14.12 12.80 1.29
CA LYS A 230 -12.64 12.68 1.40
C LYS A 230 -11.94 13.91 0.81
N ALA A 231 -11.81 14.98 1.57
CA ALA A 231 -11.02 16.15 1.19
C ALA A 231 -9.51 15.90 1.39
N LYS A 232 -8.69 16.19 0.38
CA LYS A 232 -7.22 16.22 0.51
C LYS A 232 -6.75 17.67 0.59
N VAL A 233 -6.11 18.04 1.70
CA VAL A 233 -5.66 19.41 1.96
C VAL A 233 -4.14 19.48 1.93
N ASN A 234 -3.56 20.47 1.24
CA ASN A 234 -2.12 20.74 1.18
C ASN A 234 -1.83 22.18 1.64
N LEU A 235 -0.68 22.39 2.28
CA LEU A 235 -0.22 23.72 2.70
C LEU A 235 1.21 23.91 2.22
N ARG A 236 1.50 25.04 1.55
CA ARG A 236 2.84 25.38 1.06
C ARG A 236 3.15 26.87 1.25
N LYS A 237 4.44 27.22 1.30
CA LYS A 237 4.92 28.61 1.23
C LYS A 237 5.31 28.94 -0.21
N SER A 238 4.85 30.07 -0.74
CA SER A 238 5.22 30.53 -2.09
C SER A 238 5.24 32.05 -2.12
N GLY A 239 6.35 32.64 -2.56
CA GLY A 239 6.46 34.10 -2.73
C GLY A 239 6.14 34.94 -1.47
N GLY A 240 6.56 34.49 -0.29
CA GLY A 240 6.24 35.16 0.99
C GLY A 240 4.85 34.86 1.55
N ASN A 241 3.98 34.20 0.79
CA ASN A 241 2.61 33.88 1.19
C ASN A 241 2.47 32.42 1.66
N LEU A 242 1.47 32.19 2.53
CA LEU A 242 1.04 30.86 2.94
C LEU A 242 -0.15 30.44 2.06
N VAL A 243 0.02 29.39 1.26
CA VAL A 243 -0.99 28.89 0.32
C VAL A 243 -1.58 27.59 0.85
N LEU A 244 -2.91 27.54 0.95
CA LEU A 244 -3.69 26.39 1.41
C LEU A 244 -4.55 25.88 0.24
N GLU A 245 -4.33 24.64 -0.18
CA GLU A 245 -5.00 24.00 -1.32
C GLU A 245 -5.93 22.88 -0.85
N TYR A 246 -7.20 22.95 -1.23
CA TYR A 246 -8.21 21.93 -0.93
C TYR A 246 -8.60 21.18 -2.21
N HIS A 247 -8.46 19.86 -2.21
CA HIS A 247 -8.99 18.98 -3.25
C HIS A 247 -10.21 18.23 -2.68
N LEU A 248 -11.41 18.62 -3.12
CA LEU A 248 -12.68 18.08 -2.61
C LEU A 248 -13.28 16.94 -3.43
N GLY A 249 -12.60 16.50 -4.50
CA GLY A 249 -13.11 15.46 -5.42
C GLY A 249 -13.77 16.04 -6.67
N GLN A 250 -14.68 15.29 -7.30
CA GLN A 250 -15.46 15.77 -8.45
C GLN A 250 -16.37 16.93 -8.02
N ILE A 251 -16.53 17.92 -8.91
CA ILE A 251 -17.38 19.10 -8.68
C ILE A 251 -18.83 18.63 -8.52
N ASN A 252 -19.40 18.90 -7.35
CA ASN A 252 -20.83 18.77 -7.08
C ASN A 252 -21.27 19.94 -6.18
N GLU A 253 -22.57 20.25 -6.16
CA GLU A 253 -23.14 21.40 -5.41
C GLU A 253 -22.73 21.39 -3.92
N VAL A 254 -22.50 20.19 -3.37
CA VAL A 254 -22.03 19.98 -2.00
C VAL A 254 -20.57 20.44 -1.81
N ALA A 255 -19.71 20.29 -2.81
CA ALA A 255 -18.32 20.75 -2.77
C ALA A 255 -18.23 22.28 -2.87
N GLU A 256 -19.04 22.91 -3.71
CA GLU A 256 -19.10 24.38 -3.85
C GLU A 256 -19.61 25.05 -2.57
N SER A 257 -20.71 24.53 -2.01
CA SER A 257 -21.27 25.01 -0.74
C SER A 257 -20.25 24.92 0.41
N LYS A 258 -19.40 23.89 0.41
CA LYS A 258 -18.34 23.72 1.41
C LYS A 258 -17.20 24.73 1.22
N ILE A 259 -16.81 25.04 -0.02
CA ILE A 259 -15.80 26.07 -0.30
C ILE A 259 -16.31 27.43 0.15
N SER A 260 -17.58 27.77 -0.16
CA SER A 260 -18.20 29.03 0.26
C SER A 260 -18.28 29.16 1.78
N LEU A 261 -18.68 28.11 2.49
CA LEU A 261 -18.70 28.10 3.96
C LEU A 261 -17.29 28.27 4.55
N MET A 262 -16.28 27.62 3.98
CA MET A 262 -14.90 27.75 4.44
C MET A 262 -14.32 29.14 4.18
N ALA A 263 -14.62 29.74 3.02
CA ALA A 263 -14.25 31.12 2.73
C ALA A 263 -14.92 32.09 3.72
N ALA A 264 -16.21 31.89 4.02
CA ALA A 264 -16.92 32.69 5.01
C ALA A 264 -16.30 32.58 6.42
N LEU A 265 -15.93 31.36 6.85
CA LEU A 265 -15.27 31.14 8.15
C LEU A 265 -13.86 31.74 8.23
N LEU A 266 -13.14 31.81 7.12
CA LEU A 266 -11.80 32.43 7.06
C LEU A 266 -11.88 33.96 6.99
N ASN A 267 -12.95 34.50 6.41
CA ASN A 267 -13.20 35.95 6.30
C ASN A 267 -13.93 36.52 7.52
N ALA A 268 -14.54 35.68 8.35
CA ALA A 268 -15.06 36.08 9.64
C ALA A 268 -13.88 36.37 10.57
N GLU A 269 -13.55 37.66 10.73
CA GLU A 269 -12.57 38.10 11.72
C GLU A 269 -12.90 37.52 13.10
N ILE A 270 -11.88 36.98 13.80
CA ILE A 270 -11.98 36.66 15.22
C ILE A 270 -12.38 37.97 15.91
N PRO A 271 -13.53 38.05 16.62
CA PRO A 271 -13.84 39.27 17.36
C PRO A 271 -12.73 39.44 18.40
N THR A 272 -11.91 40.47 18.23
CA THR A 272 -10.99 40.92 19.26
C THR A 272 -11.84 41.26 20.48
N ARG A 273 -11.63 40.54 21.57
CA ARG A 273 -12.32 40.81 22.84
C ARG A 273 -12.20 42.31 23.16
N PRO A 274 -13.30 43.00 23.48
CA PRO A 274 -13.20 44.38 23.95
C PRO A 274 -12.45 44.40 25.30
N LYS A 275 -11.61 45.42 25.49
CA LYS A 275 -10.97 45.74 26.77
C LYS A 275 -12.00 46.18 27.80
#